data_AF-A0A518DPF3-F1
#
_entry.id   AF-A0A518DPF3-F1
#
_cell.length_a   1.000
_cell.length_b   1.000
_cell.length_c   1.000
_cell.angle_alpha   90.00
_cell.angle_beta   90.00
_cell.angle_gamma   90.00
#
_symmetry.space_group_name_H-M   'P 1'
#
loop_
_entity.id
_entity.type
_entity.pdbx_description
1 polymer ?
#
loop_
_entity_poly.entity_id
_entity_poly.type
_entity_poly.pdbx_seq_one_letter_code
_entity_poly.pdbx_strand_id
1 'polypeptide(L)'
;MTQKRKPAVPQGRRQFDEDFQREAVQMLLDGHTAASIVERLGLSSTTILYRWKREQLARSGPVASSLDARVKELEAELRRVERERDILKKALAIFSRSD
;
A
#
# COMPACT_ATOMS: atom_id res chain seq x y z
N MET A 1 26.71 -28.87 18.40
CA MET A 1 26.27 -29.15 17.02
C MET A 1 25.93 -27.82 16.35
N THR A 2 26.85 -27.30 15.53
CA THR A 2 26.74 -25.94 14.96
C THR A 2 26.11 -26.03 13.58
N GLN A 3 24.83 -25.66 13.44
CA GLN A 3 24.20 -25.57 12.12
C GLN A 3 24.80 -24.40 11.34
N LYS A 4 25.66 -24.73 10.37
CA LYS A 4 26.14 -23.77 9.36
C LYS A 4 24.95 -23.33 8.50
N ARG A 5 24.56 -22.06 8.59
CA ARG A 5 23.62 -21.43 7.66
C ARG A 5 24.26 -21.40 6.27
N LYS A 6 23.62 -22.03 5.28
CA LYS A 6 24.04 -21.97 3.87
C LYS A 6 24.06 -20.50 3.39
N PRO A 7 25.06 -20.07 2.61
CA PRO A 7 25.09 -18.71 2.09
C PRO A 7 23.97 -18.53 1.05
N ALA A 8 23.15 -17.50 1.22
CA ALA A 8 22.14 -17.12 0.24
C ALA A 8 22.85 -16.54 -0.99
N VAL A 9 22.75 -17.24 -2.12
CA VAL A 9 23.25 -16.74 -3.41
C VAL A 9 22.49 -15.46 -3.75
N PRO A 10 23.16 -14.35 -4.14
CA PRO A 10 22.47 -13.14 -4.57
C PRO A 10 21.75 -13.45 -5.88
N GLN A 11 20.47 -13.77 -5.79
CA GLN A 11 19.60 -13.92 -6.95
C GLN A 11 19.61 -12.58 -7.68
N GLY A 12 20.12 -12.55 -8.92
CA GLY A 12 20.11 -11.36 -9.76
C GLY A 12 18.72 -10.72 -9.77
N ARG A 13 18.66 -9.39 -9.84
CA ARG A 13 17.39 -8.67 -9.92
C ARG A 13 16.59 -9.22 -11.11
N ARG A 14 15.48 -9.92 -10.84
CA ARG A 14 14.48 -10.24 -11.88
C ARG A 14 14.06 -8.92 -12.53
N GLN A 15 14.33 -8.81 -13.82
CA GLN A 15 13.78 -7.75 -14.65
C GLN A 15 12.38 -8.19 -15.08
N PHE A 16 11.44 -7.25 -14.98
CA PHE A 16 10.06 -7.42 -15.40
C PHE A 16 9.81 -6.43 -16.52
N ASP A 17 9.09 -6.84 -17.55
CA ASP A 17 8.76 -5.99 -18.68
C ASP A 17 7.88 -4.81 -18.25
N GLU A 18 7.97 -3.67 -18.96
CA GLU A 18 7.21 -2.47 -18.59
C GLU A 18 5.69 -2.69 -18.64
N ASP A 19 5.20 -3.50 -19.59
CA ASP A 19 3.78 -3.87 -19.67
C ASP A 19 3.31 -4.62 -18.43
N PHE A 20 4.09 -5.60 -17.99
CA PHE A 20 3.80 -6.37 -16.78
C PHE A 20 3.80 -5.48 -15.53
N GLN A 21 4.76 -4.54 -15.44
CA GLN A 21 4.77 -3.58 -14.34
C GLN A 21 3.55 -2.65 -14.37
N ARG A 22 3.11 -2.22 -15.56
CA ARG A 22 1.90 -1.40 -15.72
C ARG A 22 0.65 -2.15 -15.27
N GLU A 23 0.47 -3.39 -15.71
CA GLU A 23 -0.66 -4.22 -15.35
C GLU A 23 -0.71 -4.46 -13.83
N ALA A 24 0.41 -4.82 -13.22
CA ALA A 24 0.50 -5.03 -11.78
C ALA A 24 0.16 -3.77 -10.95
N VAL A 25 0.56 -2.59 -11.44
CA VAL A 25 0.18 -1.31 -10.82
C VAL A 25 -1.29 -0.98 -11.07
N GLN A 26 -1.83 -1.28 -12.26
CA GLN A 26 -3.25 -1.07 -12.55
C GLN A 26 -4.14 -1.90 -11.61
N MET A 27 -3.81 -3.16 -11.39
CA MET A 27 -4.52 -4.00 -10.42
C MET A 27 -4.55 -3.40 -9.01
N LEU A 28 -3.47 -2.74 -8.59
CA LEU A 28 -3.40 -2.06 -7.30
C LEU A 28 -4.32 -0.82 -7.26
N LEU A 29 -4.46 -0.12 -8.37
CA LEU A 29 -5.36 1.03 -8.52
C LEU A 29 -6.84 0.58 -8.60
N ASP A 30 -7.10 -0.60 -9.16
CA ASP A 30 -8.44 -1.20 -9.26
C ASP A 30 -8.95 -1.78 -7.92
N GLY A 31 -8.15 -1.65 -6.85
CA GLY A 31 -8.55 -2.01 -5.49
C GLY A 31 -8.16 -3.41 -5.03
N HIS A 32 -7.36 -4.15 -5.82
CA HIS A 32 -6.78 -5.41 -5.33
C HIS A 32 -5.75 -5.13 -4.23
N THR A 33 -5.72 -5.98 -3.20
CA THR A 33 -4.72 -5.86 -2.14
C THR A 33 -3.34 -6.22 -2.70
N ALA A 34 -2.30 -5.49 -2.27
CA ALA A 34 -0.93 -5.77 -2.70
C ALA A 34 -0.52 -7.23 -2.43
N ALA A 35 -1.01 -7.83 -1.33
CA ALA A 35 -0.77 -9.23 -1.01
C ALA A 35 -1.39 -10.19 -2.05
N SER A 36 -2.65 -9.95 -2.43
CA SER A 36 -3.33 -10.76 -3.46
C SER A 36 -2.63 -10.66 -4.82
N ILE A 37 -2.16 -9.47 -5.20
CA ILE A 37 -1.43 -9.26 -6.46
C ILE A 37 -0.09 -10.02 -6.44
N VAL A 38 0.65 -9.94 -5.33
CA VAL A 38 1.94 -10.64 -5.19
C VAL A 38 1.78 -12.15 -5.30
N GLU A 39 0.78 -12.71 -4.65
CA GLU A 39 0.47 -14.14 -4.72
C GLU A 39 0.06 -14.55 -6.14
N ARG A 40 -0.84 -13.78 -6.77
CA ARG A 40 -1.33 -14.07 -8.13
C ARG A 40 -0.23 -13.98 -9.20
N LEU A 41 0.66 -13.00 -9.08
CA LEU A 41 1.70 -12.72 -10.06
C LEU A 41 3.06 -13.36 -9.72
N GLY A 42 3.16 -14.10 -8.61
CA GLY A 42 4.41 -14.76 -8.20
C GLY A 42 5.54 -13.78 -7.87
N LEU A 43 5.21 -12.61 -7.34
CA LEU A 43 6.19 -11.58 -6.99
C LEU A 43 6.88 -11.90 -5.66
N SER A 44 8.07 -11.33 -5.44
CA SER A 44 8.83 -11.58 -4.23
C SER A 44 8.35 -10.81 -3.00
N SER A 45 7.71 -9.66 -3.19
CA SER A 45 7.28 -8.78 -2.10
C SER A 45 6.29 -7.72 -2.57
N THR A 46 5.39 -7.30 -1.70
CA THR A 46 4.47 -6.17 -1.93
C THR A 46 5.21 -4.85 -2.14
N THR A 47 6.42 -4.72 -1.59
CA THR A 47 7.27 -3.54 -1.74
C THR A 47 7.59 -3.21 -3.20
N ILE A 48 7.65 -4.22 -4.08
CA ILE A 48 7.96 -4.01 -5.50
C ILE A 48 6.83 -3.25 -6.22
N LEU A 49 5.57 -3.54 -5.87
CA LEU A 49 4.38 -2.89 -6.44
C LEU A 49 4.34 -1.41 -6.07
N TYR A 50 4.62 -1.08 -4.81
CA TYR A 50 4.68 0.32 -4.36
C TYR A 50 5.86 1.08 -4.98
N ARG A 51 6.96 0.39 -5.29
CA ARG A 51 8.07 0.99 -6.02
C ARG A 51 7.66 1.32 -7.45
N TRP A 52 7.07 0.36 -8.17
CA TRP A 52 6.59 0.58 -9.54
C TRP A 52 5.50 1.65 -9.63
N LYS A 53 4.57 1.68 -8.67
CA LYS A 53 3.58 2.77 -8.57
C LYS A 53 4.27 4.13 -8.46
N ARG A 54 5.26 4.28 -7.56
CA ARG A 54 6.03 5.53 -7.43
C ARG A 54 6.82 5.89 -8.69
N GLU A 55 7.45 4.91 -9.33
CA GLU A 55 8.20 5.11 -10.58
C GLU A 55 7.27 5.58 -11.71
N GLN A 56 6.06 5.01 -11.83
CA GLN A 56 5.05 5.49 -12.77
C GLN A 56 4.61 6.92 -12.48
N LEU A 57 4.25 7.22 -11.22
CA LEU A 57 3.85 8.57 -10.81
C LEU A 57 4.95 9.61 -11.07
N ALA A 58 6.21 9.25 -10.87
CA ALA A 58 7.35 10.11 -11.19
C ALA A 58 7.47 10.37 -12.70
N ARG A 59 7.19 9.37 -13.54
CA ARG A 59 7.15 9.53 -15.02
C ARG A 59 5.95 10.37 -15.48
N SER A 60 4.83 10.35 -14.76
CA SER A 60 3.64 11.15 -15.05
C SER A 60 3.79 12.66 -14.73
N GLY A 61 4.94 13.08 -14.20
CA GLY A 61 5.29 14.48 -13.99
C GLY A 61 4.82 15.07 -12.64
N PRO A 62 5.12 16.37 -12.39
CA PRO A 62 4.95 17.00 -11.08
C PRO A 62 3.49 17.03 -10.59
N VAL A 63 2.53 17.18 -11.52
CA VAL A 63 1.11 17.27 -11.20
C VAL A 63 0.60 15.97 -10.57
N ALA A 64 0.94 14.81 -11.16
CA ALA A 64 0.52 13.51 -10.63
C ALA A 64 1.07 13.25 -9.22
N SER A 65 2.33 13.62 -8.98
CA SER A 65 2.95 13.51 -7.65
C SER A 65 2.25 14.39 -6.61
N SER A 66 1.88 15.62 -6.98
CA SER A 66 1.15 16.55 -6.10
C SER A 66 -0.25 16.04 -5.73
N LEU A 67 -0.94 15.39 -6.68
CA LEU A 67 -2.25 14.79 -6.45
C LEU A 67 -2.17 13.61 -5.47
N ASP A 68 -1.19 12.71 -5.59
CA ASP A 68 -1.03 11.57 -4.67
C ASP A 68 -0.71 12.03 -3.23
N ALA A 69 0.12 13.07 -3.08
CA ALA A 69 0.37 13.69 -1.78
C ALA A 69 -0.92 14.25 -1.17
N ARG A 70 -1.74 14.95 -1.97
CA ARG A 70 -3.02 15.50 -1.52
C ARG A 70 -4.02 14.41 -1.16
N VAL A 71 -4.09 13.33 -1.93
CA VAL A 71 -4.95 12.17 -1.62
C VAL A 71 -4.56 11.56 -0.28
N LYS A 72 -3.27 11.33 -0.02
CA LYS A 72 -2.81 10.80 1.27
C LYS A 72 -3.16 11.69 2.46
N GLU A 73 -3.04 13.00 2.29
CA GLU A 73 -3.42 13.98 3.30
C GLU A 73 -4.93 13.91 3.59
N LEU A 74 -5.75 13.87 2.55
CA LEU A 74 -7.21 13.75 2.68
C LEU A 74 -7.62 12.44 3.35
N GLU A 75 -7.00 11.32 2.98
CA GLU A 75 -7.25 10.03 3.64
C GLU A 75 -6.84 10.04 5.12
N ALA A 76 -5.76 10.76 5.47
CA ALA A 76 -5.33 10.88 6.86
C ALA A 76 -6.33 11.71 7.68
N GLU A 77 -6.83 12.81 7.13
CA GLU A 77 -7.86 13.63 7.80
C GLU A 77 -9.18 12.87 7.92
N LEU A 78 -9.58 12.13 6.88
CA LEU A 78 -10.77 11.28 6.95
C LEU A 78 -10.67 10.27 8.11
N ARG A 79 -9.54 9.55 8.20
CA ARG A 79 -9.29 8.62 9.31
C ARG A 79 -9.24 9.30 10.67
N ARG A 80 -8.90 10.60 10.74
CA ARG A 80 -8.89 11.39 11.98
C ARG A 80 -10.32 11.68 12.41
N VAL A 81 -11.12 12.25 11.51
CA VAL A 81 -12.53 12.61 11.73
C VAL A 81 -13.38 11.38 12.06
N GLU A 82 -13.17 10.25 11.38
CA GLU A 82 -13.87 9.00 11.69
C GLU A 82 -13.59 8.53 13.12
N ARG A 83 -12.33 8.64 13.57
CA ARG A 83 -11.94 8.29 14.93
C ARG A 83 -12.60 9.19 15.97
N GLU A 84 -12.60 10.50 15.73
CA GLU A 84 -13.24 11.48 16.61
C GLU A 84 -14.74 11.19 16.73
N ARG A 85 -15.42 10.97 15.59
CA ARG A 85 -16.82 10.58 15.56
C ARG A 85 -17.08 9.32 16.37
N ASP A 86 -16.23 8.30 16.21
CA ASP A 86 -16.40 7.02 16.90
C ASP A 86 -16.16 7.13 18.40
N ILE A 87 -15.23 7.99 18.83
CA ILE A 87 -15.03 8.33 20.25
C ILE A 87 -16.29 9.01 20.81
N LEU A 88 -16.82 10.01 20.11
CA LEU A 88 -18.04 10.72 20.54
C LEU A 88 -19.24 9.78 20.63
N LYS A 89 -19.42 8.89 19.66
CA LYS A 89 -20.47 7.85 19.70
C LYS A 89 -20.33 6.94 20.92
N LYS A 90 -19.11 6.50 21.24
CA LYS A 90 -18.85 5.67 22.42
C LYS A 90 -19.16 6.42 23.72
N ALA A 91 -18.76 7.69 23.82
CA ALA A 91 -19.06 8.52 24.99
C ALA A 91 -20.57 8.68 25.18
N LEU A 92 -21.30 9.06 24.13
CA LEU A 92 -22.77 9.21 24.18
C LEU A 92 -23.46 7.91 24.62
N ALA A 93 -23.01 6.76 24.10
CA ALA A 93 -23.56 5.46 24.47
C ALA A 93 -23.31 5.07 25.94
N ILE A 94 -22.28 5.62 26.58
CA ILE A 94 -22.01 5.43 28.01
C ILE A 94 -22.95 6.33 28.83
N PHE A 95 -23.08 7.61 28.44
CA PHE A 95 -23.96 8.54 29.13
C PHE A 95 -25.41 8.06 29.08
N SER A 96 -25.89 7.60 27.91
CA SER A 96 -27.28 7.12 27.75
C SER A 96 -27.61 5.81 28.46
N ARG A 97 -26.63 5.12 29.07
CA ARG A 97 -26.84 3.90 29.89
C ARG A 97 -26.74 4.17 31.39
N SER A 98 -26.28 5.37 31.74
CA SER A 98 -26.03 5.78 33.13
C SER A 98 -27.16 6.65 33.69
N ASP A 99 -28.14 7.02 32.84
CA ASP A 99 -29.46 7.59 33.14
C ASP A 99 -30.55 6.52 32.97
#